data_AF-A0A7Y4ZE58-F1
#
_entry.id   AF-A0A7Y4ZE58-F1
#
_cell.length_a   1.000
_cell.length_b   1.000
_cell.length_c   1.000
_cell.angle_alpha   90.00
_cell.angle_beta   90.00
_cell.angle_gamma   90.00
#
_symmetry.space_group_name_H-M   'P 1'
#
loop_
_entity.id
_entity.type
_entity.pdbx_description
1 polymer ?
#
loop_
_entity_poly.entity_id
_entity_poly.type
_entity_poly.pdbx_seq_one_letter_code
_entity_poly.pdbx_strand_id
1 'polypeptide(L)'
;MSTICPACGSDSVESTESINTIPVVYGNAAKFVEILNKCSVCGESGDFSGVNDEQIDKALEVAKKDSVNKMLDALSINGIKMSYMERALELPARTIARWKIGEVSAATLALLRIIRTFPWLLEVADERFDRTVANYKLMVEASNIVHDALEINKKPHQFIFNNDSYTIYTSIAYQEKPKFSPNSLRPKLEQRHTATGDR
;
A
#
# COMPACT_ATOMS: atom_id res chain seq x y z
N MET A 1 -12.37 -5.94 -38.62
CA MET A 1 -13.27 -7.11 -38.51
C MET A 1 -14.57 -6.60 -37.92
N SER A 2 -15.71 -6.98 -38.48
CA SER A 2 -17.02 -6.63 -37.96
C SER A 2 -17.33 -7.49 -36.73
N THR A 3 -17.65 -6.85 -35.60
CA THR A 3 -18.07 -7.55 -34.36
C THR A 3 -19.46 -8.13 -34.55
N ILE A 4 -19.61 -9.44 -34.37
CA ILE A 4 -20.89 -10.14 -34.53
C ILE A 4 -21.49 -10.41 -33.15
N CYS A 5 -22.80 -10.26 -33.00
CA CYS A 5 -23.49 -10.58 -31.76
C CYS A 5 -23.41 -12.09 -31.47
N PRO A 6 -22.87 -12.52 -30.32
CA PRO A 6 -22.73 -13.94 -29.99
C PRO A 6 -24.07 -14.63 -29.72
N ALA A 7 -25.12 -13.88 -29.37
CA ALA A 7 -26.43 -14.43 -29.05
C ALA A 7 -27.32 -14.68 -30.28
N CYS A 8 -27.31 -13.78 -31.27
CA CYS A 8 -28.22 -13.86 -32.43
C CYS A 8 -27.53 -13.86 -33.80
N GLY A 9 -26.21 -13.68 -33.87
CA GLY A 9 -25.45 -13.68 -35.12
C GLY A 9 -25.60 -12.42 -35.98
N SER A 10 -26.31 -11.39 -35.50
CA SER A 10 -26.45 -10.10 -36.18
C SER A 10 -25.14 -9.30 -36.17
N ASP A 11 -24.87 -8.58 -37.26
CA ASP A 11 -23.76 -7.62 -37.40
C ASP A 11 -24.13 -6.19 -36.94
N SER A 12 -25.41 -5.96 -36.64
CA SER A 12 -25.91 -4.70 -36.09
C SER A 12 -25.55 -4.58 -34.60
N VAL A 13 -24.28 -4.24 -34.34
CA VAL A 13 -23.69 -4.04 -33.01
C VAL A 13 -23.18 -2.61 -32.89
N GLU A 14 -23.61 -1.93 -31.82
CA GLU A 14 -23.11 -0.61 -31.43
C GLU A 14 -22.07 -0.77 -30.31
N SER A 15 -20.94 -0.07 -30.40
CA SER A 15 -19.89 -0.08 -29.39
C SER A 15 -19.83 1.26 -28.67
N THR A 16 -19.80 1.23 -27.34
CA THR A 16 -19.58 2.41 -26.50
C THR A 16 -18.31 2.23 -25.69
N GLU A 17 -17.49 3.28 -25.61
CA GLU A 17 -16.29 3.32 -24.79
C GLU A 17 -16.55 4.06 -23.48
N SER A 18 -16.05 3.54 -22.37
CA SER A 18 -16.07 4.22 -21.08
C SER A 18 -14.72 4.11 -20.38
N ILE A 19 -14.30 5.18 -19.71
CA ILE A 19 -13.03 5.18 -18.95
C ILE A 19 -13.33 4.72 -17.53
N ASN A 20 -12.78 3.58 -17.16
CA ASN A 20 -12.89 3.01 -15.83
C ASN A 20 -11.56 3.02 -15.09
N THR A 21 -11.63 2.88 -13.77
CA THR A 21 -10.45 2.89 -12.90
C THR A 21 -10.47 1.76 -11.88
N ILE A 22 -9.31 1.12 -11.66
CA ILE A 22 -9.10 0.12 -10.63
C ILE A 22 -8.10 0.66 -9.61
N PRO A 23 -8.44 0.72 -8.30
CA PRO A 23 -7.52 1.21 -7.28
C PRO A 23 -6.31 0.28 -7.14
N VAL A 24 -5.11 0.86 -7.02
CA VAL A 24 -3.87 0.12 -6.78
C VAL A 24 -3.22 0.61 -5.50
N VAL A 25 -2.93 -0.33 -4.59
CA VAL A 25 -2.31 -0.04 -3.29
C VAL A 25 -0.94 0.60 -3.47
N TYR A 26 -0.74 1.78 -2.85
CA TYR A 26 0.48 2.61 -2.95
C TYR A 26 0.86 3.07 -4.37
N GLY A 27 -0.07 2.97 -5.33
CA GLY A 27 0.12 3.38 -6.72
C GLY A 27 -0.95 4.37 -7.19
N ASN A 28 -0.82 4.83 -8.44
CA ASN A 28 -1.95 5.46 -9.12
C ASN A 28 -2.99 4.39 -9.47
N ALA A 29 -4.27 4.75 -9.51
CA ALA A 29 -5.31 3.87 -10.02
C ALA A 29 -4.99 3.48 -11.48
N ALA A 30 -5.15 2.20 -11.80
CA ALA A 30 -5.07 1.73 -13.18
C ALA A 30 -6.26 2.30 -13.94
N LYS A 31 -6.01 2.94 -15.09
CA LYS A 31 -7.05 3.48 -15.97
C LYS A 31 -7.10 2.64 -17.23
N PHE A 32 -8.29 2.21 -17.62
CA PHE A 32 -8.50 1.43 -18.84
C PHE A 32 -9.77 1.88 -19.56
N VAL A 33 -9.83 1.63 -20.86
CA VAL A 33 -11.01 1.86 -21.68
C VAL A 33 -11.80 0.55 -21.71
N GLU A 34 -13.03 0.58 -21.21
CA GLU A 34 -13.95 -0.54 -21.32
C GLU A 34 -14.79 -0.34 -22.59
N ILE A 35 -14.79 -1.36 -23.44
CA ILE A 35 -15.62 -1.42 -24.64
C ILE A 35 -16.86 -2.25 -24.31
N LEU A 36 -18.03 -1.62 -24.34
CA LEU A 36 -19.32 -2.28 -24.19
C LEU A 36 -20.00 -2.35 -25.55
N ASN A 37 -20.28 -3.57 -26.01
CA ASN A 37 -21.01 -3.81 -27.25
C ASN A 37 -22.47 -4.08 -26.92
N LYS A 38 -23.38 -3.54 -27.72
CA LYS A 38 -24.83 -3.78 -27.61
C LYS A 38 -25.39 -4.15 -28.98
N CYS A 39 -26.14 -5.25 -29.04
CA CYS A 39 -26.81 -5.65 -30.28
C CYS A 39 -28.14 -4.91 -30.43
N SER A 40 -28.33 -4.23 -31.56
CA SER A 40 -29.57 -3.49 -31.85
C SER A 40 -30.74 -4.41 -32.22
N VAL A 41 -30.49 -5.71 -32.49
CA VAL A 41 -31.52 -6.69 -32.88
C VAL A 41 -32.06 -7.48 -31.68
N CYS A 42 -31.19 -8.13 -30.91
CA CYS A 42 -31.62 -8.96 -29.78
C CYS A 42 -31.48 -8.28 -28.42
N GLY A 43 -30.85 -7.11 -28.34
CA GLY A 43 -30.64 -6.36 -27.09
C GLY A 43 -29.51 -6.87 -26.20
N GLU A 44 -28.82 -7.95 -26.57
CA GLU A 44 -27.67 -8.49 -25.83
C GLU A 44 -26.58 -7.43 -25.65
N SER A 45 -25.89 -7.44 -24.49
CA SER A 45 -24.83 -6.48 -24.20
C SER A 45 -23.64 -7.10 -23.46
N GLY A 46 -22.42 -6.76 -23.86
CA GLY A 46 -21.20 -7.21 -23.19
C GLY A 46 -19.93 -6.95 -24.00
N ASP A 47 -18.82 -7.57 -23.58
CA ASP A 47 -17.60 -7.60 -24.39
C ASP A 47 -17.68 -8.74 -25.42
N PHE A 48 -18.12 -8.43 -26.64
CA PHE A 48 -18.18 -9.42 -27.72
C PHE A 48 -16.81 -9.65 -28.37
N SER A 49 -15.84 -8.78 -28.10
CA SER A 49 -14.51 -8.78 -28.71
C SER A 49 -13.43 -9.41 -27.83
N GLY A 50 -13.71 -9.63 -26.54
CA GLY A 50 -12.76 -10.18 -25.56
C GLY A 50 -11.54 -9.30 -25.33
N VAL A 51 -11.61 -8.00 -25.66
CA VAL A 51 -10.49 -7.07 -25.61
C VAL A 51 -10.34 -6.40 -24.25
N ASN A 52 -11.38 -6.42 -23.41
CA ASN A 52 -11.35 -5.72 -22.13
C ASN A 52 -10.36 -6.37 -21.15
N ASP A 53 -10.25 -7.70 -21.14
CA ASP A 53 -9.33 -8.42 -20.26
C ASP A 53 -7.87 -8.00 -20.54
N GLU A 54 -7.45 -7.98 -21.81
CA GLU A 54 -6.10 -7.56 -22.19
C GLU A 54 -5.83 -6.08 -21.83
N GLN A 55 -6.83 -5.22 -21.98
CA GLN A 55 -6.71 -3.80 -21.62
C GLN A 55 -6.61 -3.61 -20.10
N ILE A 56 -7.38 -4.35 -19.32
CA ILE A 56 -7.34 -4.36 -17.86
C ILE A 56 -5.97 -4.84 -17.38
N ASP A 57 -5.47 -5.94 -17.92
CA ASP A 57 -4.19 -6.52 -17.52
C ASP A 57 -3.03 -5.56 -17.82
N LYS A 58 -2.98 -4.98 -19.03
CA LYS A 58 -1.98 -3.96 -19.38
C LYS A 58 -2.03 -2.75 -18.46
N ALA A 59 -3.23 -2.24 -18.16
CA ALA A 59 -3.40 -1.11 -17.25
C ALA A 59 -2.93 -1.44 -15.83
N LEU A 60 -3.23 -2.64 -15.34
CA LEU A 60 -2.80 -3.12 -14.03
C LEU A 60 -1.29 -3.32 -13.95
N GLU A 61 -0.65 -3.85 -14.97
CA GLU A 61 0.81 -4.03 -15.00
C GLU A 61 1.55 -2.69 -14.89
N VAL A 62 1.11 -1.69 -15.67
CA VAL A 62 1.68 -0.33 -15.61
C VAL A 62 1.49 0.27 -14.22
N ALA A 63 0.29 0.17 -13.66
CA ALA A 63 -0.01 0.73 -12.34
C ALA A 63 0.74 0.00 -11.20
N LYS A 64 0.91 -1.33 -11.30
CA LYS A 64 1.71 -2.11 -10.35
C LYS A 64 3.18 -1.69 -10.39
N LYS A 65 3.75 -1.47 -11.57
CA LYS A 65 5.13 -0.99 -11.73
C LYS A 65 5.33 0.40 -11.11
N ASP A 66 4.39 1.31 -11.35
CA ASP A 66 4.37 2.63 -10.68
C ASP A 66 4.31 2.49 -9.15
N SER A 67 3.45 1.59 -8.65
CA SER A 67 3.32 1.35 -7.20
C SER A 67 4.64 0.89 -6.56
N VAL A 68 5.42 0.05 -7.25
CA VAL A 68 6.73 -0.43 -6.76
C VAL A 68 7.70 0.73 -6.60
N ASN A 69 7.79 1.60 -7.61
CA ASN A 69 8.66 2.76 -7.56
C ASN A 69 8.27 3.69 -6.41
N LYS A 70 6.98 4.01 -6.26
CA LYS A 70 6.47 4.84 -5.16
C LYS A 70 6.73 4.25 -3.78
N MET A 71 6.57 2.94 -3.61
CA MET A 71 6.87 2.27 -2.35
C MET A 71 8.35 2.40 -1.99
N LEU A 72 9.24 2.14 -2.95
CA LEU A 72 10.69 2.23 -2.74
C LEU A 72 11.14 3.68 -2.50
N ASP A 73 10.61 4.64 -3.25
CA ASP A 73 10.94 6.04 -3.07
C ASP A 73 10.48 6.55 -1.69
N ALA A 74 9.29 6.15 -1.25
CA ALA A 74 8.81 6.47 0.10
C ALA A 74 9.70 5.87 1.21
N LEU A 75 10.20 4.65 1.05
CA LEU A 75 11.16 4.06 1.98
C LEU A 75 12.48 4.83 1.97
N SER A 76 12.97 5.23 0.80
CA SER A 76 14.18 6.04 0.66
C SER A 76 14.05 7.41 1.31
N ILE A 77 12.90 8.08 1.16
CA ILE A 77 12.60 9.35 1.82
C ILE A 77 12.64 9.21 3.35
N ASN A 78 12.23 8.04 3.87
CA ASN A 78 12.31 7.71 5.29
C ASN A 78 13.72 7.27 5.74
N GLY A 79 14.75 7.47 4.91
CA GLY A 79 16.13 7.17 5.24
C GLY A 79 16.54 5.69 5.08
N ILE A 80 15.65 4.84 4.56
CA ILE A 80 15.93 3.42 4.34
C ILE A 80 16.69 3.26 3.03
N LYS A 81 17.95 2.84 3.13
CA LYS A 81 18.80 2.60 1.96
C LYS A 81 18.46 1.27 1.30
N MET A 82 18.49 1.22 -0.03
CA MET A 82 18.24 -0.01 -0.80
C MET A 82 19.25 -1.11 -0.45
N SER A 83 20.51 -0.77 -0.24
CA SER A 83 21.54 -1.72 0.19
C SER A 83 21.26 -2.32 1.58
N TYR A 84 20.65 -1.54 2.47
CA TYR A 84 20.22 -2.04 3.77
C TYR A 84 19.06 -3.03 3.62
N MET A 85 18.05 -2.70 2.81
CA MET A 85 16.96 -3.63 2.52
C MET A 85 17.45 -4.94 1.90
N GLU A 86 18.35 -4.87 0.91
CA GLU A 86 18.92 -6.07 0.28
C GLU A 86 19.64 -6.94 1.31
N ARG A 87 20.43 -6.35 2.20
CA ARG A 87 21.13 -7.07 3.26
C ARG A 87 20.17 -7.68 4.27
N ALA A 88 19.23 -6.88 4.81
CA ALA A 88 18.31 -7.30 5.85
C ALA A 88 17.37 -8.42 5.39
N LEU A 89 16.98 -8.41 4.11
CA LEU A 89 16.10 -9.42 3.51
C LEU A 89 16.86 -10.57 2.82
N GLU A 90 18.19 -10.61 2.95
CA GLU A 90 19.06 -11.60 2.31
C GLU A 90 18.87 -11.69 0.78
N LEU A 91 18.55 -10.55 0.14
CA LEU A 91 18.39 -10.47 -1.30
C LEU A 91 19.75 -10.34 -1.99
N PRO A 92 19.94 -10.94 -3.18
CA PRO A 92 21.11 -10.69 -3.99
C PRO A 92 21.28 -9.21 -4.30
N ALA A 93 22.53 -8.75 -4.43
CA ALA A 93 22.83 -7.36 -4.76
C ALA A 93 22.12 -6.92 -6.05
N ARG A 94 21.62 -5.67 -6.06
CA ARG A 94 20.87 -5.05 -7.17
C ARG A 94 19.49 -5.67 -7.45
N THR A 95 18.98 -6.55 -6.59
CA THR A 95 17.62 -7.09 -6.73
C THR A 95 16.57 -5.98 -6.68
N ILE A 96 16.70 -5.01 -5.77
CA ILE A 96 15.73 -3.92 -5.66
C ILE A 96 15.82 -2.98 -6.88
N ALA A 97 17.04 -2.75 -7.39
CA ALA A 97 17.23 -1.97 -8.61
C ALA A 97 16.53 -2.63 -9.81
N ARG A 98 16.54 -3.97 -9.89
CA ARG A 98 15.80 -4.71 -10.91
C ARG A 98 14.29 -4.57 -10.74
N TRP A 99 13.77 -4.59 -9.52
CA TRP A 99 12.34 -4.40 -9.26
C TRP A 99 11.83 -3.02 -9.70
N LYS A 100 12.66 -1.97 -9.66
CA LYS A 100 12.29 -0.64 -10.19
C LYS A 100 12.05 -0.63 -11.71
N ILE A 101 12.83 -1.43 -12.44
CA ILE A 101 12.90 -1.37 -13.91
C ILE A 101 12.07 -2.49 -14.58
N GLY A 102 12.01 -3.66 -13.94
CA GLY A 102 11.45 -4.87 -14.52
C GLY A 102 10.11 -5.28 -13.94
N GLU A 103 9.69 -6.49 -14.32
CA GLU A 103 8.51 -7.15 -13.77
C GLU A 103 8.77 -7.64 -12.34
N VAL A 104 7.74 -7.52 -11.53
CA VAL A 104 7.78 -7.83 -10.11
C VAL A 104 6.78 -8.94 -9.84
N SER A 105 7.26 -10.04 -9.25
CA SER A 105 6.38 -11.16 -8.90
C SER A 105 5.32 -10.72 -7.88
N ALA A 106 4.20 -11.45 -7.83
CA ALA A 106 3.16 -11.20 -6.83
C ALA A 106 3.72 -11.28 -5.39
N ALA A 107 4.67 -12.18 -5.13
CA ALA A 107 5.32 -12.32 -3.83
C ALA A 107 6.17 -11.09 -3.48
N THR A 108 6.95 -10.58 -4.44
CA THR A 108 7.73 -9.35 -4.24
C THR A 108 6.82 -8.14 -4.00
N LEU A 109 5.72 -8.04 -4.75
CA LEU A 109 4.77 -6.95 -4.58
C LEU A 109 4.11 -7.00 -3.18
N ALA A 110 3.75 -8.19 -2.70
CA ALA A 110 3.24 -8.40 -1.35
C ALA A 110 4.27 -8.01 -0.28
N LEU A 111 5.53 -8.45 -0.44
CA LEU A 111 6.63 -8.11 0.46
C LEU A 111 6.85 -6.59 0.54
N LEU A 112 6.91 -5.90 -0.60
CA LEU A 112 7.08 -4.44 -0.63
C LEU A 112 5.91 -3.71 0.03
N ARG A 113 4.68 -4.19 -0.14
CA ARG A 113 3.50 -3.62 0.56
C ARG A 113 3.63 -3.78 2.07
N ILE A 114 4.07 -4.95 2.54
CA ILE A 114 4.29 -5.21 3.96
C ILE A 114 5.37 -4.28 4.52
N ILE A 115 6.54 -4.20 3.87
CA ILE A 115 7.66 -3.35 4.31
C ILE A 115 7.27 -1.88 4.27
N ARG A 116 6.57 -1.43 3.22
CA ARG A 116 6.08 -0.05 3.13
C ARG A 116 5.11 0.29 4.25
N THR A 117 4.30 -0.68 4.68
CA THR A 117 3.34 -0.49 5.78
C THR A 117 4.03 -0.50 7.13
N PHE A 118 4.99 -1.41 7.33
CA PHE A 118 5.67 -1.67 8.58
C PHE A 118 7.20 -1.68 8.38
N PRO A 119 7.85 -0.51 8.22
CA PRO A 119 9.27 -0.46 7.88
C PRO A 119 10.19 -1.07 8.95
N TRP A 120 9.76 -1.05 10.22
CA TRP A 120 10.47 -1.67 11.35
C TRP A 120 10.68 -3.18 11.19
N LEU A 121 9.92 -3.85 10.30
CA LEU A 121 10.16 -5.26 9.96
C LEU A 121 11.53 -5.49 9.31
N LEU A 122 12.15 -4.47 8.73
CA LEU A 122 13.52 -4.59 8.23
C LEU A 122 14.53 -4.79 9.36
N GLU A 123 14.29 -4.21 10.54
CA GLU A 123 15.15 -4.43 11.71
C GLU A 123 14.99 -5.84 12.25
N VAL A 124 13.77 -6.37 12.22
CA VAL A 124 13.49 -7.78 12.54
C VAL A 124 14.19 -8.72 11.55
N ALA A 125 14.19 -8.37 10.27
CA ALA A 125 14.87 -9.14 9.23
C ALA A 125 16.41 -9.10 9.37
N ASP A 126 17.00 -7.93 9.68
CA ASP A 126 18.44 -7.79 9.95
C ASP A 126 18.88 -8.63 11.17
N GLU A 127 17.96 -8.84 12.13
CA GLU A 127 18.11 -9.74 13.29
C GLU A 127 17.62 -11.18 13.01
N ARG A 128 17.57 -11.59 11.74
CA ARG A 128 17.24 -12.94 11.27
C ARG A 128 15.90 -13.48 11.77
N PHE A 129 14.92 -12.59 11.90
CA PHE A 129 13.58 -12.92 12.39
C PHE A 129 13.58 -13.54 13.80
N ASP A 130 14.52 -13.13 14.66
CA ASP A 130 14.47 -13.53 16.07
C ASP A 130 13.14 -13.12 16.70
N ARG A 131 12.47 -14.08 17.34
CA ARG A 131 11.13 -13.90 17.89
C ARG A 131 11.11 -12.89 19.04
N THR A 132 12.17 -12.84 19.84
CA THR A 132 12.29 -11.93 20.98
C THR A 132 12.44 -10.50 20.47
N VAL A 133 13.31 -10.28 19.48
CA VAL A 133 13.48 -8.99 18.81
C VAL A 133 12.17 -8.56 18.14
N ALA A 134 11.50 -9.46 17.41
CA ALA A 134 10.24 -9.16 16.74
C ALA A 134 9.15 -8.70 17.72
N ASN A 135 8.98 -9.42 18.82
CA ASN A 135 8.04 -9.05 19.88
C ASN A 135 8.40 -7.71 20.52
N TYR A 136 9.69 -7.49 20.79
CA TYR A 136 10.17 -6.24 21.36
C TYR A 136 9.88 -5.05 20.42
N LYS A 137 10.23 -5.17 19.13
CA LYS A 137 9.97 -4.12 18.13
C LYS A 137 8.49 -3.84 17.99
N LEU A 138 7.65 -4.87 17.97
CA LEU A 138 6.20 -4.71 17.96
C LEU A 138 5.70 -3.90 19.16
N MET A 139 6.21 -4.17 20.37
CA MET A 139 5.82 -3.44 21.57
C MET A 139 6.30 -1.98 21.55
N VAL A 140 7.49 -1.72 21.04
CA VAL A 140 8.02 -0.35 20.85
C VAL A 140 7.12 0.43 19.90
N GLU A 141 6.78 -0.14 18.75
CA GLU A 141 5.92 0.51 17.75
C GLU A 141 4.49 0.73 18.27
N ALA A 142 3.93 -0.26 18.97
CA ALA A 142 2.64 -0.12 19.63
C ALA A 142 2.65 1.00 20.69
N SER A 143 3.73 1.09 21.48
CA SER A 143 3.92 2.16 22.47
C SER A 143 4.01 3.53 21.81
N ASN A 144 4.73 3.65 20.69
CA ASN A 144 4.84 4.91 19.93
C ASN A 144 3.48 5.35 19.41
N ILE A 145 2.69 4.43 18.85
CA ILE A 145 1.32 4.71 18.36
C ILE A 145 0.42 5.22 19.49
N VAL A 146 0.47 4.57 20.66
CA VAL A 146 -0.30 4.99 21.84
C VAL A 146 0.16 6.37 22.32
N HIS A 147 1.47 6.59 22.42
CA HIS A 147 2.05 7.86 22.84
C HIS A 147 1.59 9.00 21.92
N ASP A 148 1.74 8.83 20.60
CA ASP A 148 1.28 9.80 19.60
C ASP A 148 -0.22 10.11 19.72
N ALA A 149 -1.05 9.07 19.91
CA ALA A 149 -2.49 9.25 20.09
C ALA A 149 -2.85 10.01 21.37
N LEU A 150 -2.04 9.91 22.42
CA LEU A 150 -2.25 10.61 23.69
C LEU A 150 -1.75 12.06 23.62
N GLU A 151 -0.61 12.32 22.97
CA GLU A 151 -0.12 13.68 22.74
C GLU A 151 -1.11 14.53 21.92
N ILE A 152 -1.76 13.92 20.92
CA ILE A 152 -2.79 14.57 20.11
C ILE A 152 -4.00 15.01 20.97
N ASN A 153 -4.26 14.34 22.09
CA ASN A 153 -5.48 14.55 22.87
C ASN A 153 -5.33 15.46 24.10
N LYS A 154 -4.13 15.97 24.45
CA LYS A 154 -3.83 16.94 25.54
C LYS A 154 -4.74 16.85 26.80
N LYS A 155 -5.20 15.65 27.17
CA LYS A 155 -5.94 15.41 28.42
C LYS A 155 -4.95 14.81 29.43
N PRO A 156 -5.15 15.02 30.74
CA PRO A 156 -4.23 14.49 31.74
C PRO A 156 -4.23 12.95 31.68
N HIS A 157 -3.06 12.38 31.39
CA HIS A 157 -2.82 10.95 31.37
C HIS A 157 -1.74 10.63 32.41
N GLN A 158 -1.97 9.61 33.24
CA GLN A 158 -0.94 9.07 34.14
C GLN A 158 -0.33 7.83 33.49
N PHE A 159 0.98 7.83 33.33
CA PHE A 159 1.75 6.67 32.91
C PHE A 159 2.42 6.06 34.15
N ILE A 160 2.23 4.76 34.38
CA ILE A 160 2.94 4.03 35.42
C ILE A 160 3.81 2.99 34.72
N PHE A 161 5.12 3.24 34.71
CA PHE A 161 6.11 2.27 34.25
C PHE A 161 6.65 1.52 35.46
N ASN A 162 6.43 0.20 35.51
CA ASN A 162 7.06 -0.64 36.53
C ASN A 162 8.02 -1.62 35.82
N ASN A 163 9.31 -1.47 36.09
CA ASN A 163 10.39 -2.10 35.33
C ASN A 163 10.78 -3.49 35.88
N ASP A 164 10.13 -3.95 36.94
CA ASP A 164 10.60 -5.10 37.72
C ASP A 164 10.07 -6.46 37.23
N SER A 165 9.21 -6.51 36.21
CA SER A 165 8.52 -7.77 35.84
C SER A 165 8.26 -8.02 34.36
N TYR A 166 8.97 -7.36 33.44
CA TYR A 166 8.70 -7.47 31.98
C TYR A 166 7.22 -7.24 31.60
N THR A 167 6.44 -6.59 32.48
CA THR A 167 4.99 -6.42 32.33
C THR A 167 4.69 -4.95 32.16
N ILE A 168 4.18 -4.56 30.99
CA ILE A 168 3.74 -3.19 30.72
C ILE A 168 2.25 -3.10 31.09
N TYR A 169 1.93 -2.44 32.20
CA TYR A 169 0.56 -2.04 32.51
C TYR A 169 0.32 -0.63 31.95
N THR A 170 -0.51 -0.52 30.91
CA THR A 170 -1.03 0.76 30.44
C THR A 170 -2.50 0.86 30.80
N SER A 171 -2.84 1.77 31.72
CA SER A 171 -4.23 2.08 32.05
C SER A 171 -4.54 3.50 31.59
N ILE A 172 -5.28 3.62 30.49
CA ILE A 172 -5.71 4.91 29.99
C ILE A 172 -7.17 5.09 30.38
N ALA A 173 -7.41 5.90 31.41
CA ALA A 173 -8.76 6.29 31.80
C ALA A 173 -9.20 7.50 30.98
N TYR A 174 -10.14 7.29 30.07
CA TYR A 174 -10.79 8.40 29.35
C TYR A 174 -12.08 8.78 30.09
N GLN A 175 -12.28 10.08 30.37
CA GLN A 175 -13.57 10.56 30.86
C GLN A 175 -14.67 10.49 29.77
N GLU A 176 -14.28 10.40 28.49
CA GLU A 176 -15.19 10.25 27.36
C GLU A 176 -14.58 9.33 26.30
N LYS A 177 -15.40 8.52 25.62
CA LYS A 177 -14.97 7.55 24.59
C LYS A 177 -14.12 8.27 23.53
N PRO A 178 -12.83 7.93 23.34
CA PRO A 178 -11.99 8.60 22.35
C PRO A 178 -12.60 8.42 20.96
N LYS A 179 -12.88 9.54 20.29
CA LYS A 179 -13.25 9.52 18.87
C LYS A 179 -11.97 9.28 18.08
N PHE A 180 -11.72 8.03 17.72
CA PHE A 180 -10.68 7.69 16.75
C PHE A 180 -11.04 8.35 15.41
N SER A 181 -10.33 9.42 15.06
CA SER A 181 -10.39 9.95 13.71
C SER A 181 -9.56 9.03 12.81
N PRO A 182 -10.05 8.59 11.64
CA PRO A 182 -9.24 7.83 10.69
C PRO A 182 -7.91 8.53 10.34
N ASN A 183 -7.84 9.86 10.51
CA ASN A 183 -6.64 10.65 10.28
C ASN A 183 -5.64 10.64 11.45
N SER A 184 -6.01 10.21 12.67
CA SER A 184 -5.08 10.12 13.81
C SER A 184 -4.22 8.85 13.79
N LEU A 185 -4.50 7.91 12.88
CA LEU A 185 -3.71 6.70 12.64
C LEU A 185 -2.79 6.84 11.42
N ARG A 186 -2.77 8.00 10.76
CA ARG A 186 -1.74 8.27 9.76
C ARG A 186 -0.42 8.50 10.50
N PRO A 187 0.66 7.76 10.18
CA PRO A 187 1.98 8.11 10.70
C PRO A 187 2.25 9.57 10.32
N LYS A 188 2.73 10.37 11.29
CA LYS A 188 3.13 11.78 11.11
C LYS A 188 4.39 11.88 10.22
N LEU A 189 4.36 11.33 9.01
CA LEU A 189 5.48 11.34 8.07
C LEU A 189 5.50 12.60 7.19
N GLU A 190 4.50 13.49 7.27
CA GLU A 190 4.39 14.66 6.39
C GLU A 190 4.59 16.02 7.08
N GLN A 191 4.93 16.09 8.37
CA GLN A 191 5.01 17.38 9.09
C GLN A 191 6.42 17.84 9.51
N ARG A 192 7.49 17.19 9.06
CA ARG A 192 8.86 17.66 9.30
C ARG A 192 9.48 18.35 8.08
N HIS A 193 8.84 19.36 7.49
CA HIS A 193 9.55 20.36 6.64
C HIS A 193 8.74 21.64 6.45
N THR A 194 8.65 22.46 7.50
CA THR A 194 8.52 23.93 7.39
C THR A 194 9.17 24.58 8.61
N ALA A 195 10.50 24.43 8.76
CA ALA A 195 11.26 25.20 9.75
C ALA A 195 12.75 25.25 9.40
N THR A 196 13.10 25.74 8.22
CA THR A 196 14.41 26.35 7.96
C THR A 196 14.24 27.41 6.89
N GLY A 197 13.94 28.62 7.34
CA GLY A 197 13.92 29.84 6.56
C GLY A 197 14.23 30.97 7.51
N ASP A 198 15.50 31.07 7.90
CA ASP A 198 16.15 32.28 8.41
C ASP A 198 17.66 32.01 8.52
N ARG A 199 18.37 32.36 7.44
CA ARG A 199 19.66 33.07 7.39
C ARG A 199 20.25 33.01 5.99
#